data_AF-A0A934BH43-F1
#
_entry.id   AF-A0A934BH43-F1
#
_cell.length_a   1.000
_cell.length_b   1.000
_cell.length_c   1.000
_cell.angle_alpha   90.00
_cell.angle_beta   90.00
_cell.angle_gamma   90.00
#
_symmetry.space_group_name_H-M   'P 1'
#
loop_
_entity.id
_entity.type
_entity.pdbx_description
1 polymer ?
#
loop_
_entity_poly.entity_id
_entity_poly.type
_entity_poly.pdbx_seq_one_letter_code
_entity_poly.pdbx_strand_id
1 'polypeptide(L)'
;MGYFSIGKKIIILSSFVFLSSIGGIAVAKDFDTSPRDQVFLLSTKKTFEYYCSPCHGAKGKGDGTFFTIDLKPKPRNFLDMEYMKKRTDDQLLKSITDGSKSVDKSNLCPPWGKTLTEKRIKELVAYIRNLSTQEAEKPVVAAKEAVVEVKESSAFKSSVRWLFVIVITLALAIGAIGEWKKLRKESLPR
;
A
#
# COMPACT_ATOMS: atom_id res chain seq x y z
N MET A 1 5.46 -38.72 -66.58
CA MET A 1 6.06 -37.38 -66.38
C MET A 1 4.91 -36.39 -66.24
N GLY A 2 4.78 -35.47 -65.28
CA GLY A 2 5.58 -35.07 -64.13
C GLY A 2 4.88 -33.85 -63.49
N TYR A 3 5.05 -33.73 -62.17
CA TYR A 3 4.98 -32.51 -61.35
C TYR A 3 3.65 -31.80 -61.04
N PHE A 4 3.18 -32.10 -59.82
CA PHE A 4 2.63 -31.19 -58.82
C PHE A 4 3.14 -29.73 -58.92
N SER A 5 2.24 -28.75 -58.77
CA SER A 5 2.60 -27.43 -58.21
C SER A 5 1.45 -26.85 -57.38
N ILE A 6 1.65 -26.87 -56.06
CA ILE A 6 0.94 -26.09 -55.06
C ILE A 6 1.37 -24.63 -55.18
N GLY A 7 0.42 -23.70 -55.07
CA GLY A 7 0.74 -22.43 -54.40
C GLY A 7 -0.12 -21.23 -54.76
N LYS A 8 -0.65 -20.61 -53.68
CA LYS A 8 -0.81 -19.16 -53.49
C LYS A 8 -1.94 -18.51 -54.34
N LYS A 9 -2.95 -17.83 -53.80
CA LYS A 9 -2.98 -16.97 -52.59
C LYS A 9 -4.42 -16.88 -52.07
N ILE A 10 -4.58 -17.16 -50.78
CA ILE A 10 -5.72 -16.77 -49.95
C ILE A 10 -5.73 -15.24 -49.92
N ILE A 11 -6.77 -14.64 -50.48
CA ILE A 11 -6.94 -13.19 -50.57
C ILE A 11 -7.43 -12.68 -49.21
N ILE A 12 -6.50 -12.05 -48.49
CA ILE A 12 -6.66 -10.83 -47.68
C ILE A 12 -7.73 -10.91 -46.56
N LEU A 13 -7.36 -11.54 -45.45
CA LEU A 13 -7.81 -11.18 -44.10
C LEU A 13 -6.99 -9.96 -43.65
N SER A 14 -7.45 -8.73 -43.82
CA SER A 14 -6.69 -7.53 -43.37
C SER A 14 -7.57 -6.31 -43.12
N SER A 15 -8.65 -6.46 -42.35
CA SER A 15 -9.45 -5.30 -41.91
C SER A 15 -9.90 -5.33 -40.44
N PHE A 16 -9.32 -6.20 -39.61
CA PHE A 16 -9.73 -6.32 -38.19
C PHE A 16 -8.58 -6.12 -37.17
N VAL A 17 -7.55 -5.35 -37.52
CA VAL A 17 -6.43 -5.01 -36.59
C VAL A 17 -6.24 -3.49 -36.41
N PHE A 18 -7.18 -2.66 -36.90
CA PHE A 18 -7.07 -1.19 -36.82
C PHE A 18 -8.14 -0.51 -35.96
N LEU A 19 -8.54 -1.16 -34.87
CA LEU A 19 -9.36 -0.51 -33.81
C LEU A 19 -8.82 -0.85 -32.41
N SER A 20 -7.50 -0.74 -32.22
CA SER A 20 -6.86 -0.87 -30.90
C SER A 20 -5.98 0.35 -30.56
N SER A 21 -6.27 1.53 -31.12
CA SER A 21 -5.41 2.71 -30.95
C SER A 21 -6.11 4.02 -30.55
N ILE A 22 -7.35 3.99 -30.09
CA ILE A 22 -7.96 5.18 -29.44
C ILE A 22 -8.68 4.72 -28.16
N GLY A 23 -7.88 4.55 -27.12
CA GLY A 23 -8.32 4.22 -25.76
C GLY A 23 -7.18 4.51 -24.78
N GLY A 24 -6.50 5.63 -24.97
CA GLY A 24 -5.54 6.15 -24.00
C GLY A 24 -6.23 6.90 -22.86
N ILE A 25 -5.47 7.09 -21.77
CA ILE A 25 -5.79 7.75 -20.49
C ILE A 25 -6.37 6.76 -19.46
N ALA A 26 -5.66 6.28 -18.44
CA ALA A 26 -4.38 6.65 -17.88
C ALA A 26 -3.70 5.41 -17.32
N VAL A 27 -2.42 5.24 -17.65
CA VAL A 27 -1.51 4.42 -16.86
C VAL A 27 -1.45 5.05 -15.47
N ALA A 28 -2.20 4.48 -14.52
CA ALA A 28 -1.82 4.60 -13.13
C ALA A 28 -0.40 4.05 -13.06
N LYS A 29 0.57 4.94 -12.82
CA LYS A 29 1.85 4.51 -12.29
C LYS A 29 1.53 3.89 -10.94
N ASP A 30 1.34 2.57 -10.94
CA ASP A 30 1.37 1.77 -9.73
C ASP A 30 2.78 1.92 -9.17
N PHE A 31 2.95 2.96 -8.36
CA PHE A 31 4.11 3.13 -7.52
C PHE A 31 4.03 1.98 -6.53
N ASP A 32 4.85 0.96 -6.76
CA ASP A 32 4.96 -0.26 -5.94
C ASP A 32 5.46 0.12 -4.53
N THR A 33 4.57 0.76 -3.78
CA THR A 33 4.73 1.01 -2.36
C THR A 33 4.24 -0.26 -1.70
N SER A 34 5.19 -1.04 -1.19
CA SER A 34 4.89 -2.18 -0.34
C SER A 34 3.89 -1.75 0.73
N PRO A 35 2.90 -2.58 1.12
CA PRO A 35 1.96 -2.24 2.19
C PRO A 35 2.64 -1.83 3.51
N ARG A 36 3.90 -2.23 3.73
CA ARG A 36 4.71 -1.78 4.87
C ARG A 36 5.10 -0.30 4.78
N ASP A 37 5.26 0.23 3.57
CA ASP A 37 5.61 1.62 3.30
C ASP A 37 4.39 2.54 3.34
N GLN A 38 3.18 2.00 3.48
CA GLN A 38 1.95 2.78 3.60
C GLN A 38 1.42 2.88 5.04
N VAL A 39 2.08 2.26 6.02
CA VAL A 39 1.59 2.21 7.42
C VAL A 39 1.37 3.61 7.99
N PHE A 40 2.20 4.59 7.61
CA PHE A 40 2.04 5.99 8.01
C PHE A 40 0.97 6.77 7.23
N LEU A 41 0.48 6.25 6.10
CA LEU A 41 -0.61 6.85 5.34
C LEU A 41 -1.99 6.49 5.94
N LEU A 42 -2.08 5.39 6.69
CA LEU A 42 -3.34 4.84 7.21
C LEU A 42 -4.04 5.75 8.23
N SER A 43 -3.30 6.32 9.19
CA SER A 43 -3.89 7.19 10.23
C SER A 43 -2.85 8.06 10.92
N THR A 44 -3.30 9.17 11.52
CA THR A 44 -2.43 10.09 12.27
C THR A 44 -1.72 9.39 13.42
N LYS A 45 -2.43 8.51 14.13
CA LYS A 45 -1.87 7.71 15.22
C LYS A 45 -0.73 6.83 14.71
N LYS A 46 -0.91 6.15 13.57
CA LYS A 46 0.15 5.32 12.97
C LYS A 46 1.32 6.16 12.48
N THR A 47 1.08 7.34 11.92
CA THR A 47 2.14 8.29 11.57
C THR A 47 2.95 8.69 12.82
N PHE A 48 2.27 9.02 13.93
CA PHE A 48 2.93 9.35 15.19
C PHE A 48 3.73 8.18 15.75
N GLU A 49 3.13 6.98 15.78
CA GLU A 49 3.80 5.75 16.22
C GLU A 49 5.08 5.48 15.42
N TYR A 50 5.06 5.71 14.11
CA TYR A 50 6.20 5.42 13.24
C TYR A 50 7.29 6.50 13.31
N TYR A 51 6.93 7.78 13.17
CA TYR A 51 7.91 8.87 13.04
C TYR A 51 8.26 9.56 14.36
N CYS A 52 7.31 9.68 15.28
CA CYS A 52 7.46 10.53 16.47
C CYS A 52 7.78 9.70 17.72
N SER A 53 7.10 8.57 17.89
CA SER A 53 7.21 7.73 19.08
C SER A 53 8.58 7.12 19.35
N PRO A 54 9.45 6.85 18.35
CA PRO A 54 10.80 6.35 18.63
C PRO A 54 11.58 7.29 19.58
N CYS A 55 11.38 8.60 19.48
CA CYS A 55 11.99 9.59 20.37
C CYS A 55 11.04 10.09 21.47
N HIS A 56 9.79 10.39 21.12
CA HIS A 56 8.83 10.98 22.07
C HIS A 56 8.07 9.94 22.92
N GLY A 57 8.24 8.65 22.66
CA GLY A 57 7.54 7.57 23.35
C GLY A 57 6.13 7.32 22.82
N ALA A 58 5.61 6.11 23.02
CA ALA A 58 4.28 5.71 22.55
C ALA A 58 3.15 6.60 23.11
N LYS A 59 3.33 7.13 24.32
CA LYS A 59 2.40 8.05 24.98
C LYS A 59 2.81 9.53 24.86
N GLY A 60 3.89 9.84 24.14
CA GLY A 60 4.37 11.22 23.99
C GLY A 60 5.08 11.79 25.23
N LYS A 61 5.58 10.95 26.15
CA LYS A 61 6.23 11.40 27.40
C LYS A 61 7.67 11.89 27.24
N GLY A 62 8.27 11.76 26.05
CA GLY A 62 9.68 12.04 25.82
C GLY A 62 10.61 10.89 26.25
N ASP A 63 10.07 9.68 26.36
CA ASP A 63 10.72 8.46 26.86
C ASP A 63 10.82 7.35 25.79
N GLY A 64 10.85 7.71 24.51
CA GLY A 64 10.93 6.75 23.40
C GLY A 64 12.19 5.90 23.42
N THR A 65 12.21 4.73 22.80
CA THR A 65 13.34 3.81 22.87
C THR A 65 14.66 4.37 22.30
N PHE A 66 14.60 5.31 21.35
CA PHE A 66 15.79 6.04 20.87
C PHE A 66 16.34 7.04 21.92
N PHE A 67 15.59 7.33 23.00
CA PHE A 67 16.10 8.05 24.17
C PHE A 67 17.23 7.29 24.88
N THR A 68 17.39 5.98 24.65
CA THR A 68 18.54 5.19 25.18
C THR A 68 19.92 5.67 24.68
N ILE A 69 19.96 6.59 23.71
CA ILE A 69 21.17 7.24 23.19
C ILE A 69 21.46 8.59 23.89
N ASP A 70 20.82 8.90 25.03
CA ASP A 70 21.05 10.12 25.83
C ASP A 70 21.01 11.43 25.00
N LEU A 71 19.93 11.61 24.23
CA LEU A 71 19.70 12.87 23.50
C LEU A 71 19.71 14.06 24.46
N LYS A 72 20.62 15.02 24.22
CA LYS A 72 20.73 16.28 24.96
C LYS A 72 20.45 17.46 24.03
N PRO A 73 19.34 18.22 24.25
CA PRO A 73 18.32 18.06 25.28
C PRO A 73 17.37 16.88 25.01
N LYS A 74 16.71 16.40 26.07
CA LYS A 74 15.73 15.31 25.97
C LYS A 74 14.54 15.69 25.07
N PRO A 75 13.92 14.73 24.36
CA PRO A 75 12.67 14.97 23.67
C PRO A 75 11.59 15.53 24.59
N ARG A 76 10.73 16.40 24.06
CA ARG A 76 9.69 17.07 24.85
C ARG A 76 8.63 16.06 25.30
N ASN A 77 8.27 16.13 26.58
CA ASN A 77 7.04 15.53 27.11
C ASN A 77 5.83 16.36 26.64
N PHE A 78 4.98 15.77 25.80
CA PHE A 78 3.74 16.38 25.29
C PHE A 78 2.59 16.33 26.30
N LEU A 79 2.69 15.54 27.38
CA LEU A 79 1.71 15.53 28.47
C LEU A 79 1.85 16.73 29.43
N ASP A 80 2.93 17.51 29.29
CA ASP A 80 3.15 18.73 30.07
C ASP A 80 2.24 19.86 29.57
N MET A 81 1.01 19.91 30.10
CA MET A 81 0.00 20.91 29.71
C MET A 81 0.50 22.34 29.86
N GLU A 82 1.20 22.67 30.94
CA GLU A 82 1.67 24.03 31.22
C GLU A 82 2.72 24.49 30.20
N TYR A 83 3.56 23.57 29.74
CA TYR A 83 4.46 23.85 28.63
C TYR A 83 3.70 23.97 27.31
N MET A 84 2.79 23.02 27.02
CA MET A 84 2.08 22.96 25.74
C MET A 84 1.17 24.17 25.53
N LYS A 85 0.49 24.68 26.57
CA LYS A 85 -0.29 25.93 26.52
C LYS A 85 0.52 27.15 26.06
N LYS A 86 1.82 27.18 26.34
CA LYS A 86 2.73 28.28 25.95
C LYS A 86 3.22 28.17 24.50
N ARG A 87 2.88 27.11 23.78
CA ARG A 87 3.23 26.92 22.38
C ARG A 87 2.01 27.25 21.52
N THR A 88 2.21 27.95 20.42
CA THR A 88 1.14 28.15 19.42
C THR A 88 1.08 26.97 18.46
N ASP A 89 -0.06 26.77 17.81
CA ASP A 89 -0.18 25.71 16.79
C ASP A 89 0.76 25.96 15.61
N ASP A 90 0.98 27.22 15.22
CA ASP A 90 1.96 27.58 14.19
C ASP A 90 3.38 27.18 14.57
N GLN A 91 3.78 27.33 15.84
CA GLN A 91 5.08 26.86 16.31
C GLN A 91 5.19 25.33 16.21
N LEU A 92 4.12 24.59 16.51
CA LEU A 92 4.12 23.13 16.39
C LEU A 92 4.16 22.70 14.92
N LEU A 93 3.33 23.30 14.07
CA LEU A 93 3.32 23.09 12.62
C LEU A 93 4.69 23.34 12.02
N LYS A 94 5.29 24.49 12.33
CA LYS A 94 6.63 24.87 11.85
C LYS A 94 7.70 23.91 12.36
N SER A 95 7.65 23.54 13.64
CA SER A 95 8.61 22.59 14.23
C SER A 95 8.55 21.20 13.59
N ILE A 96 7.38 20.73 13.17
CA ILE A 96 7.24 19.43 12.49
C ILE A 96 7.64 19.55 11.03
N THR A 97 7.26 20.64 10.36
CA THR A 97 7.54 20.85 8.93
C THR A 97 9.03 21.09 8.67
N ASP A 98 9.63 22.01 9.43
CA ASP A 98 10.99 22.52 9.21
C ASP A 98 11.99 22.01 10.27
N GLY A 99 11.55 21.17 11.19
CA GLY A 99 12.36 20.65 12.29
C GLY A 99 12.45 21.62 13.47
N SER A 100 12.93 21.13 14.62
CA SER A 100 12.90 21.89 15.88
C SER A 100 13.85 23.09 15.91
N LYS A 101 14.90 23.10 15.09
CA LYS A 101 15.81 24.26 14.97
C LYS A 101 15.06 25.50 14.46
N SER A 102 14.02 25.30 13.66
CA SER A 102 13.26 26.37 13.01
C SER A 102 12.39 27.21 13.96
N VAL A 103 12.26 26.77 15.21
CA VAL A 103 11.54 27.44 16.30
C VAL A 103 12.46 27.68 17.51
N ASP A 104 13.75 27.90 17.23
CA ASP A 104 14.80 28.20 18.22
C ASP A 104 14.91 27.12 19.32
N LYS A 105 14.75 25.85 18.93
CA LYS A 105 15.01 24.67 19.78
C LYS A 105 16.20 23.88 19.24
N SER A 106 16.45 22.70 19.81
CA SER A 106 17.54 21.83 19.38
C SER A 106 17.41 21.46 17.90
N ASN A 107 18.49 20.97 17.30
CA ASN A 107 18.50 20.44 15.93
C ASN A 107 18.20 18.93 15.87
N LEU A 108 17.69 18.33 16.95
CA LEU A 108 17.53 16.88 17.08
C LEU A 108 16.22 16.35 16.49
N CYS A 109 15.17 17.17 16.41
CA CYS A 109 13.95 16.78 15.70
C CYS A 109 14.09 17.20 14.22
N PRO A 110 14.16 16.23 13.29
CA PRO A 110 14.37 16.53 11.87
C PRO A 110 13.13 17.17 11.22
N PRO A 111 13.29 17.83 10.06
CA PRO A 111 12.17 18.33 9.27
C PRO A 111 11.39 17.20 8.60
N TRP A 112 10.06 17.22 8.72
CA TRP A 112 9.17 16.23 8.11
C TRP A 112 8.37 16.75 6.91
N GLY A 113 8.49 18.04 6.56
CA GLY A 113 7.70 18.68 5.50
C GLY A 113 7.89 18.09 4.09
N LYS A 114 8.98 17.35 3.85
CA LYS A 114 9.22 16.63 2.58
C LYS A 114 8.75 15.16 2.61
N THR A 115 8.41 14.65 3.78
CA THR A 115 8.02 13.25 4.00
C THR A 115 6.52 13.12 4.25
N LEU A 116 5.94 14.08 4.98
CA LEU A 116 4.53 14.10 5.35
C LEU A 116 3.81 15.22 4.60
N THR A 117 2.57 14.97 4.22
CA THR A 117 1.71 16.01 3.63
C THR A 117 1.36 17.06 4.66
N GLU A 118 1.12 18.30 4.22
CA GLU A 118 0.68 19.39 5.10
C GLU A 118 -0.56 19.01 5.92
N LYS A 119 -1.52 18.32 5.28
CA LYS A 119 -2.70 17.78 5.95
C LYS A 119 -2.32 16.86 7.11
N ARG A 120 -1.41 15.90 6.89
CA ARG A 120 -0.98 14.96 7.92
C ARG A 120 -0.24 15.67 9.06
N ILE A 121 0.55 16.70 8.75
CA ILE A 121 1.24 17.52 9.77
C ILE A 121 0.22 18.25 10.64
N LYS A 122 -0.82 18.86 10.06
CA LYS A 122 -1.91 19.50 10.81
C LYS A 122 -2.63 18.52 11.73
N GLU A 123 -2.94 17.32 11.23
CA GLU A 123 -3.55 16.26 12.04
C GLU A 123 -2.63 15.81 13.17
N LEU A 124 -1.32 15.71 12.96
CA LEU A 124 -0.35 15.39 14.00
C LEU A 124 -0.31 16.46 15.10
N VAL A 125 -0.39 17.74 14.75
CA VAL A 125 -0.48 18.81 15.74
C VAL A 125 -1.72 18.65 16.62
N ALA A 126 -2.88 18.41 16.01
CA ALA A 126 -4.12 18.14 16.75
C ALA A 126 -4.00 16.90 17.65
N TYR A 127 -3.38 15.82 17.14
CA TYR A 127 -3.13 14.61 17.91
C TYR A 127 -2.22 14.88 19.12
N ILE A 128 -1.12 15.60 18.93
CA ILE A 128 -0.17 15.99 20.00
C ILE A 128 -0.86 16.87 21.05
N ARG A 129 -1.72 17.81 20.65
CA ARG A 129 -2.53 18.60 21.58
C ARG A 129 -3.42 17.72 22.44
N ASN A 130 -4.08 16.75 21.82
CA ASN A 130 -4.97 15.83 22.53
C ASN A 130 -4.22 14.94 23.54
N LEU A 131 -2.95 14.62 23.30
CA LEU A 131 -2.15 13.86 24.29
C LEU A 131 -2.11 14.59 25.65
N SER A 132 -2.02 15.92 25.64
CA SER A 132 -1.96 16.72 26.89
C SER A 132 -3.29 16.80 27.64
N THR A 133 -4.41 16.52 26.98
CA THR A 133 -5.76 16.63 27.55
C THR A 133 -6.37 15.27 27.93
N GLN A 134 -5.72 14.17 27.56
CA GLN A 134 -6.18 12.79 27.76
C GLN A 134 -5.66 12.20 29.09
N GLU A 135 -6.01 12.82 30.22
CA GLU A 135 -6.27 12.04 31.44
C GLU A 135 -7.79 11.92 31.52
N ALA A 136 -8.30 10.71 31.22
CA ALA A 136 -9.72 10.34 31.08
C ALA A 136 -10.36 10.49 29.68
N GLU A 137 -9.97 9.65 28.72
CA GLU A 137 -11.00 8.94 27.96
C GLU A 137 -10.52 7.55 27.51
N LYS A 138 -11.26 6.53 27.98
CA LYS A 138 -11.32 5.18 27.39
C LYS A 138 -11.50 5.34 25.86
N PRO A 139 -10.98 4.41 25.04
CA PRO A 139 -10.72 4.68 23.63
C PRO A 139 -12.01 5.06 22.90
N VAL A 140 -12.12 6.33 22.49
CA VAL A 140 -13.09 6.79 21.50
C VAL A 140 -12.59 6.37 20.12
N VAL A 141 -12.61 5.05 19.92
CA VAL A 141 -12.77 4.35 18.64
C VAL A 141 -13.44 3.00 18.94
N ALA A 142 -14.49 3.03 19.75
CA ALA A 142 -15.69 2.25 19.45
C ALA A 142 -16.50 3.02 18.39
N ALA A 143 -15.88 3.31 17.25
CA ALA A 143 -16.51 3.90 16.08
C ALA A 143 -15.76 3.40 14.85
N LYS A 144 -16.19 2.22 14.42
CA LYS A 144 -16.08 1.71 13.05
C LYS A 144 -14.70 1.18 12.62
N GLU A 145 -14.25 0.13 13.31
CA GLU A 145 -13.81 -1.07 12.57
C GLU A 145 -15.04 -1.73 11.93
N ALA A 146 -15.59 -1.06 10.93
CA ALA A 146 -15.97 -1.77 9.72
C ALA A 146 -14.77 -1.57 8.80
N VAL A 147 -13.69 -2.32 9.08
CA VAL A 147 -12.88 -2.82 7.98
C VAL A 147 -13.90 -3.51 7.10
N VAL A 148 -14.28 -2.87 6.00
CA VAL A 148 -14.91 -3.57 4.89
C VAL A 148 -13.86 -4.59 4.52
N GLU A 149 -14.04 -5.78 5.09
CA GLU A 149 -13.41 -7.00 4.65
C GLU A 149 -13.70 -7.02 3.16
N VAL A 150 -12.72 -6.66 2.34
CA VAL A 150 -12.74 -6.89 0.91
C VAL A 150 -12.59 -8.41 0.74
N LYS A 151 -13.62 -9.14 1.16
CA LYS A 151 -13.79 -10.58 1.03
C LYS A 151 -14.08 -10.96 -0.42
N GLU A 152 -14.45 -9.97 -1.23
CA GLU A 152 -14.83 -10.14 -2.62
C GLU A 152 -13.62 -10.33 -3.55
N SER A 153 -12.44 -9.78 -3.20
CA SER A 153 -11.25 -9.87 -4.06
C SER A 153 -10.48 -11.20 -3.90
N SER A 154 -10.60 -11.90 -2.77
CA SER A 154 -9.90 -13.18 -2.55
C SER A 154 -10.66 -14.37 -3.17
N ALA A 155 -11.99 -14.35 -3.10
CA ALA A 155 -12.84 -15.34 -3.74
C ALA A 155 -12.72 -15.27 -5.28
N PHE A 156 -12.69 -14.07 -5.84
CA PHE A 156 -12.56 -13.88 -7.29
C PHE A 156 -11.19 -14.34 -7.82
N LYS A 157 -10.09 -14.03 -7.11
CA LYS A 157 -8.74 -14.47 -7.50
C LYS A 157 -8.53 -15.98 -7.33
N SER A 158 -9.19 -16.60 -6.35
CA SER A 158 -9.20 -18.06 -6.15
C SER A 158 -9.98 -18.76 -7.27
N SER A 159 -11.17 -18.27 -7.61
CA SER A 159 -12.04 -18.85 -8.64
C SER A 159 -11.42 -18.81 -10.04
N VAL A 160 -10.75 -17.71 -10.41
CA VAL A 160 -10.05 -17.60 -11.70
C VAL A 160 -8.85 -18.58 -11.77
N ARG A 161 -8.16 -18.81 -10.65
CA ARG A 161 -7.03 -19.76 -10.60
C ARG A 161 -7.48 -21.20 -10.78
N TRP A 162 -8.61 -21.59 -10.20
CA TRP A 162 -9.17 -22.94 -10.35
C TRP A 162 -9.76 -23.18 -11.74
N LEU A 163 -10.40 -22.17 -12.35
CA LEU A 163 -10.89 -22.27 -13.73
C LEU A 163 -9.75 -22.53 -14.72
N PHE A 164 -8.62 -21.84 -14.56
CA PHE A 164 -7.45 -22.03 -15.43
C PHE A 164 -6.87 -23.45 -15.32
N VAL A 165 -6.81 -24.00 -14.10
CA VAL A 165 -6.35 -25.39 -13.86
C VAL A 165 -7.31 -26.41 -14.47
N ILE A 166 -8.63 -26.22 -14.34
CA ILE A 166 -9.64 -27.13 -14.90
C ILE A 166 -9.61 -27.14 -16.43
N VAL A 167 -9.44 -25.99 -17.07
CA VAL A 167 -9.34 -25.91 -18.53
C VAL A 167 -8.10 -26.63 -19.04
N ILE A 168 -6.95 -26.47 -18.36
CA ILE A 168 -5.71 -27.16 -18.73
C ILE A 168 -5.85 -28.67 -18.54
N THR A 169 -6.42 -29.15 -17.44
CA THR A 169 -6.58 -30.59 -17.20
C THR A 169 -7.55 -31.23 -18.19
N LEU A 170 -8.64 -30.55 -18.55
CA LEU A 170 -9.57 -31.03 -19.58
C LEU A 170 -8.92 -31.08 -20.96
N ALA A 171 -8.12 -30.08 -21.34
CA ALA A 171 -7.41 -30.08 -22.61
C ALA A 171 -6.41 -31.25 -22.71
N LEU A 172 -5.66 -31.52 -21.64
CA LEU A 172 -4.74 -32.65 -21.57
C LEU A 172 -5.48 -34.00 -21.61
N ALA A 173 -6.61 -34.13 -20.91
CA ALA A 173 -7.41 -35.35 -20.90
C ALA A 173 -8.02 -35.65 -22.27
N ILE A 174 -8.55 -34.64 -22.97
CA ILE A 174 -9.10 -34.79 -24.33
C ILE A 174 -8.00 -35.21 -25.30
N GLY A 175 -6.81 -34.60 -25.20
CA GLY A 175 -5.64 -34.98 -25.99
C GLY A 175 -5.25 -36.45 -25.78
N ALA A 176 -5.17 -36.88 -24.51
CA ALA A 176 -4.83 -38.26 -24.16
C ALA A 176 -5.87 -39.28 -24.66
N ILE A 177 -7.16 -38.95 -24.59
CA ILE A 177 -8.25 -39.81 -25.10
C ILE A 177 -8.21 -39.90 -26.63
N GLY A 178 -7.88 -38.80 -27.32
CA GLY A 178 -7.70 -38.78 -28.76
C GLY A 178 -6.59 -39.74 -29.21
N GLU A 179 -5.44 -39.68 -28.56
CA GLU A 179 -4.29 -40.54 -28.88
C GLU A 179 -4.59 -42.01 -28.54
N TRP A 180 -5.27 -42.28 -27.43
CA TRP A 180 -5.71 -43.63 -27.06
C TRP A 180 -6.68 -44.25 -28.07
N LYS A 181 -7.62 -43.46 -28.62
CA LYS A 181 -8.54 -43.95 -29.66
C LYS A 181 -7.82 -44.27 -30.96
N LYS A 182 -6.80 -43.48 -31.31
CA LYS A 182 -5.95 -43.70 -32.48
C LYS A 182 -5.15 -45.01 -32.36
N LEU A 183 -4.44 -45.19 -31.24
CA LEU A 183 -3.66 -46.40 -30.97
C LEU A 183 -4.53 -47.67 -30.93
N ARG A 184 -5.75 -47.60 -30.37
CA ARG A 184 -6.69 -48.73 -30.36
C ARG A 184 -7.14 -49.13 -31.77
N LYS A 185 -7.28 -48.16 -32.68
CA LYS A 185 -7.69 -48.41 -34.06
C LYS A 185 -6.56 -49.05 -34.88
N GLU A 186 -5.31 -48.69 -34.57
CA GLU A 186 -4.11 -49.27 -35.19
C GLU A 186 -3.77 -50.67 -34.64
N SER A 187 -4.17 -50.99 -33.40
CA SER A 187 -3.93 -52.30 -32.76
C SER A 187 -4.96 -53.39 -33.07
N LEU A 188 -6.03 -53.08 -33.83
CA LEU A 188 -7.01 -54.08 -34.26
C LEU A 188 -6.45 -54.85 -35.47
N PRO A 189 -6.42 -56.19 -35.45
CA PRO A 189 -5.95 -56.99 -36.58
C PRO A 189 -6.87 -56.76 -37.80
N ARG A 190 -6.23 -56.58 -38.96
CA ARG A 190 -6.89 -56.33 -40.26
C ARG A 190 -7.60 -57.57 -40.79
#